data_AF-A0A969ZB04-F1
#
_entry.id   AF-A0A969ZB04-F1
#
_cell.length_a   1.000
_cell.length_b   1.000
_cell.length_c   1.000
_cell.angle_alpha   90.00
_cell.angle_beta   90.00
_cell.angle_gamma   90.00
#
_symmetry.space_group_name_H-M   'P 1'
#
loop_
_entity.id
_entity.type
_entity.pdbx_description
1 polymer ?
#
loop_
_entity_poly.entity_id
_entity_poly.type
_entity_poly.pdbx_seq_one_letter_code
_entity_poly.pdbx_strand_id
1 'polypeptide(L)'
;MKIGLAVCGNSGVDYYKLDYPAKVLHSFLHLNDELYEDFVDITAEEFYTRLVNEPNVDVKTSQPPIGYILDIYEEMKAEGYTDILVVTISKELSGTYQGAVLAGEMIEGVNVRVVNSNSVSYGQLFLAIKAIEYIKQGDDLETVATKIESIIPRINTLVYVDTLKYL
;
A
#
# COMPACT_ATOMS: atom_id res chain seq x y z
N MET A 1 1.70 9.69 -22.09
CA MET A 1 2.08 8.86 -20.94
C MET A 1 1.15 9.23 -19.80
N LYS A 2 0.38 8.30 -19.25
CA LYS A 2 -0.57 8.55 -18.15
C LYS A 2 -0.18 7.60 -17.02
N ILE A 3 0.45 8.14 -15.98
CA ILE A 3 0.95 7.36 -14.83
C ILE A 3 -0.16 7.21 -13.79
N GLY A 4 -0.56 6.00 -13.46
CA GLY A 4 -1.45 5.71 -12.34
C GLY A 4 -0.66 5.54 -11.05
N LEU A 5 -1.30 5.78 -9.91
CA LEU A 5 -0.71 5.54 -8.60
C LEU A 5 -1.49 4.45 -7.86
N ALA A 6 -0.80 3.44 -7.36
CA ALA A 6 -1.33 2.50 -6.39
C ALA A 6 -0.53 2.60 -5.08
N VAL A 7 -1.21 2.60 -3.94
CA VAL A 7 -0.58 2.76 -2.62
C VAL A 7 -1.06 1.64 -1.71
N CYS A 8 -0.15 0.97 -1.01
CA CYS A 8 -0.56 -0.02 -0.01
C CYS A 8 -1.22 0.64 1.22
N GLY A 9 -2.36 0.09 1.66
CA GLY A 9 -3.20 0.63 2.73
C GLY A 9 -2.48 0.82 4.07
N ASN A 10 -1.42 0.04 4.32
CA ASN A 10 -0.57 0.19 5.51
C ASN A 10 0.15 1.55 5.63
N SER A 11 0.06 2.41 4.60
CA SER A 11 0.47 3.82 4.66
C SER A 11 -0.47 4.72 5.46
N GLY A 12 -1.70 4.27 5.74
CA GLY A 12 -2.77 5.11 6.29
C GLY A 12 -3.40 6.04 5.24
N VAL A 13 -3.20 5.75 3.95
CA VAL A 13 -3.73 6.55 2.82
C VAL A 13 -5.25 6.72 2.87
N ASP A 14 -5.97 5.74 3.41
CA ASP A 14 -7.42 5.78 3.53
C ASP A 14 -7.95 6.93 4.42
N TYR A 15 -7.12 7.40 5.34
CA TYR A 15 -7.40 8.55 6.19
C TYR A 15 -6.92 9.88 5.58
N TYR A 16 -6.34 9.85 4.38
CA TYR A 16 -5.72 11.01 3.74
C TYR A 16 -6.29 11.25 2.34
N LYS A 17 -6.80 12.46 2.11
CA LYS A 17 -7.27 12.86 0.78
C LYS A 17 -6.10 13.22 -0.14
N LEU A 18 -5.71 12.29 -1.01
CA LEU A 18 -4.74 12.56 -2.06
C LEU A 18 -5.32 13.52 -3.11
N ASP A 19 -4.52 14.47 -3.57
CA ASP A 19 -4.83 15.33 -4.72
C ASP A 19 -4.39 14.65 -6.03
N TYR A 20 -4.67 13.35 -6.16
CA TYR A 20 -4.38 12.53 -7.33
C TYR A 20 -5.23 11.26 -7.27
N PRO A 21 -5.79 10.78 -8.40
CA PRO A 21 -6.48 9.50 -8.41
C PRO A 21 -5.49 8.38 -8.09
N ALA A 22 -5.73 7.66 -7.00
CA ALA A 22 -4.93 6.53 -6.57
C ALA A 22 -5.83 5.35 -6.21
N LYS A 23 -5.36 4.13 -6.51
CA LYS A 23 -5.95 2.88 -6.02
C LYS A 23 -5.24 2.44 -4.74
N VAL A 24 -5.94 1.73 -3.86
CA VAL A 24 -5.38 1.26 -2.60
C VAL A 24 -5.23 -0.26 -2.62
N LEU A 25 -4.04 -0.76 -2.27
CA LEU A 25 -3.81 -2.18 -2.05
C LEU A 25 -4.04 -2.48 -0.56
N HIS A 26 -5.29 -2.80 -0.20
CA HIS A 26 -5.65 -3.13 1.18
C HIS A 26 -5.06 -4.47 1.60
N SER A 27 -4.55 -4.51 2.83
CA SER A 27 -4.21 -5.75 3.50
C SER A 27 -5.50 -6.39 4.04
N PHE A 28 -5.39 -7.65 4.44
CA PHE A 28 -6.54 -8.39 4.98
C PHE A 28 -6.31 -8.73 6.45
N LEU A 29 -7.40 -8.68 7.22
CA LEU A 29 -7.44 -8.97 8.65
C LEU A 29 -8.26 -10.24 8.89
N HIS A 30 -7.68 -11.15 9.66
CA HIS A 30 -8.32 -12.38 10.11
C HIS A 30 -8.66 -12.20 11.58
N LEU A 31 -9.96 -12.28 11.90
CA LEU A 31 -10.47 -12.26 13.26
C LEU A 31 -11.17 -13.59 13.53
N ASN A 32 -10.49 -14.49 14.23
CA ASN A 32 -10.83 -15.91 14.28
C ASN A 32 -10.87 -16.53 12.86
N ASP A 33 -12.03 -17.01 12.42
CA ASP A 33 -12.25 -17.65 11.11
C ASP A 33 -12.82 -16.67 10.05
N GLU A 34 -12.97 -15.40 10.41
CA GLU A 34 -13.54 -14.37 9.53
C GLU A 34 -12.43 -13.54 8.88
N LEU A 35 -12.60 -13.24 7.59
CA LEU A 35 -11.69 -12.44 6.79
C LEU A 35 -12.31 -11.10 6.45
N TYR A 36 -11.55 -10.03 6.63
CA TYR A 36 -11.96 -8.66 6.36
C TYR A 36 -10.91 -7.99 5.48
N GLU A 37 -11.34 -7.29 4.43
CA GLU A 37 -10.51 -6.31 3.75
C GLU A 37 -10.40 -5.05 4.62
N ASP A 38 -9.17 -4.65 4.95
CA ASP A 38 -8.91 -3.49 5.82
C ASP A 38 -9.52 -2.22 5.24
N PHE A 39 -10.14 -1.40 6.10
CA PHE A 39 -10.86 -0.16 5.77
C PHE A 39 -12.12 -0.33 4.90
N VAL A 40 -12.31 -1.46 4.23
CA VAL A 40 -13.48 -1.76 3.38
C VAL A 40 -14.56 -2.50 4.16
N ASP A 41 -14.20 -3.66 4.72
CA ASP A 41 -15.13 -4.51 5.47
C ASP A 41 -15.12 -4.20 6.96
N ILE A 42 -14.03 -3.62 7.46
CA ILE A 42 -13.84 -3.31 8.88
C ILE A 42 -13.15 -1.95 9.08
N THR A 43 -13.67 -1.17 10.02
CA THR A 43 -13.05 0.09 10.42
C THR A 43 -12.10 -0.11 11.59
N ALA A 44 -11.14 0.81 11.78
CA ALA A 44 -10.26 0.77 12.95
C ALA A 44 -11.05 0.84 14.27
N GLU A 45 -12.12 1.64 14.35
CA GLU A 45 -12.97 1.74 15.54
C GLU A 45 -13.65 0.41 15.87
N GLU A 46 -14.20 -0.27 14.85
CA GLU A 46 -14.82 -1.58 15.01
C GLU A 46 -13.80 -2.64 15.43
N PHE A 47 -12.62 -2.66 14.81
CA PHE A 47 -11.53 -3.56 15.19
C PHE A 47 -11.13 -3.40 16.65
N TYR A 48 -10.89 -2.17 17.11
CA TYR A 48 -10.55 -1.92 18.52
C TYR A 48 -11.70 -2.24 19.47
N THR A 49 -12.95 -2.00 19.06
CA THR A 49 -14.13 -2.36 19.84
C THR A 49 -14.22 -3.89 20.01
N ARG A 50 -13.98 -4.67 18.95
CA ARG A 50 -13.87 -6.14 19.05
C ARG A 50 -12.75 -6.57 19.97
N LEU A 51 -11.55 -5.99 19.84
CA LEU A 51 -10.41 -6.34 20.70
C LEU A 51 -10.71 -6.15 22.21
N VAL A 52 -11.45 -5.10 22.57
CA VAL A 52 -11.83 -4.85 23.97
C VAL A 52 -12.91 -5.82 24.45
N ASN A 53 -13.91 -6.09 23.61
CA ASN A 53 -15.06 -6.92 23.98
C ASN A 53 -14.77 -8.43 23.88
N GLU A 54 -13.80 -8.83 23.07
CA GLU A 54 -13.42 -10.21 22.77
C GLU A 54 -11.93 -10.43 23.13
N PRO A 55 -11.56 -10.50 24.42
CA PRO A 55 -10.15 -10.54 24.84
C PRO A 55 -9.35 -11.77 24.37
N ASN A 56 -10.03 -12.79 23.83
CA ASN A 56 -9.44 -14.02 23.30
C ASN A 56 -9.56 -14.13 21.77
N VAL A 57 -9.98 -13.06 21.07
CA VAL A 57 -10.03 -13.05 19.60
C VAL A 57 -8.63 -13.31 19.03
N ASP A 58 -8.52 -14.29 18.14
CA ASP A 58 -7.28 -14.52 17.39
C ASP A 58 -7.19 -13.49 16.28
N VAL A 59 -6.11 -12.72 16.25
CA VAL A 59 -5.90 -11.62 15.30
C VAL A 59 -4.67 -11.90 14.47
N LYS A 60 -4.85 -11.99 13.15
CA LYS A 60 -3.76 -12.12 12.20
C LYS A 60 -3.98 -11.21 11.02
N THR A 61 -2.89 -10.75 10.43
CA THR A 61 -2.93 -10.00 9.17
C THR A 61 -2.37 -10.87 8.04
N SER A 62 -2.86 -10.66 6.83
CA SER A 62 -2.22 -11.18 5.61
C SER A 62 -2.04 -10.08 4.58
N GLN A 63 -0.96 -10.19 3.81
CA GLN A 63 -0.77 -9.39 2.61
C GLN A 63 -1.92 -9.58 1.61
N PRO A 64 -2.17 -8.61 0.70
CA PRO A 64 -3.15 -8.78 -0.35
C PRO A 64 -2.78 -9.97 -1.26
N PRO A 65 -3.76 -10.80 -1.68
CA PRO A 65 -3.53 -11.84 -2.68
C PRO A 65 -3.00 -11.26 -3.99
N ILE A 66 -2.12 -11.98 -4.69
CA ILE A 66 -1.56 -11.50 -5.97
C ILE A 66 -2.65 -11.25 -7.01
N GLY A 67 -3.67 -12.12 -7.07
CA GLY A 67 -4.83 -11.94 -7.96
C GLY A 67 -5.58 -10.63 -7.71
N TYR A 68 -5.79 -10.27 -6.43
CA TYR A 68 -6.41 -9.00 -6.06
C TYR A 68 -5.59 -7.79 -6.55
N ILE A 69 -4.26 -7.84 -6.42
CA ILE A 69 -3.38 -6.77 -6.91
C ILE A 69 -3.42 -6.69 -8.45
N LEU A 70 -3.42 -7.84 -9.12
CA LEU A 70 -3.54 -7.91 -10.58
C LEU A 70 -4.85 -7.32 -11.09
N ASP A 71 -5.97 -7.61 -10.42
CA ASP A 71 -7.28 -7.05 -10.78
C ASP A 71 -7.27 -5.51 -10.69
N ILE A 72 -6.61 -4.93 -9.69
CA ILE A 72 -6.41 -3.48 -9.58
C ILE A 72 -5.59 -2.94 -10.74
N TYR A 73 -4.51 -3.62 -11.13
CA TYR A 73 -3.69 -3.17 -12.27
C TYR A 73 -4.47 -3.24 -13.59
N GLU A 74 -5.27 -4.28 -13.81
CA GLU A 74 -6.13 -4.39 -15.00
C GLU A 74 -7.22 -3.32 -15.01
N GLU A 75 -7.81 -2.99 -13.85
CA GLU A 75 -8.75 -1.87 -13.72
C GLU A 75 -8.07 -0.54 -14.12
N MET A 76 -6.89 -0.26 -13.58
CA MET A 76 -6.12 0.95 -13.93
C MET A 76 -5.78 0.99 -15.42
N LYS A 77 -5.40 -0.14 -16.02
CA LYS A 77 -5.18 -0.23 -17.46
C LYS A 77 -6.46 0.06 -18.25
N ALA A 78 -7.61 -0.45 -17.82
CA ALA A 78 -8.90 -0.15 -18.43
C ALA A 78 -9.29 1.35 -18.31
N GLU A 79 -8.86 2.02 -17.23
CA GLU A 79 -8.97 3.47 -17.07
C GLU A 79 -7.98 4.27 -17.95
N GLY A 80 -7.17 3.58 -18.76
CA GLY A 80 -6.26 4.15 -19.75
C GLY A 80 -4.89 4.56 -19.22
N TYR A 81 -4.50 4.09 -18.03
CA TYR A 81 -3.13 4.27 -17.53
C TYR A 81 -2.16 3.41 -18.37
N THR A 82 -1.04 4.01 -18.78
CA THR A 82 0.02 3.33 -19.56
C THR A 82 1.16 2.86 -18.67
N ASP A 83 1.24 3.42 -17.48
CA ASP A 83 2.30 3.23 -16.50
C ASP A 83 1.65 3.26 -15.11
N ILE A 84 2.10 2.41 -14.18
CA ILE A 84 1.58 2.34 -12.81
C ILE A 84 2.79 2.40 -11.87
N LEU A 85 2.81 3.40 -11.01
CA LEU A 85 3.72 3.45 -9.88
C LEU A 85 3.02 2.86 -8.65
N VAL A 86 3.69 1.94 -7.97
CA VAL A 86 3.15 1.26 -6.79
C VAL A 86 4.05 1.54 -5.60
N VAL A 87 3.52 2.13 -4.53
CA VAL A 87 4.27 2.39 -3.29
C VAL A 87 3.81 1.42 -2.21
N THR A 88 4.66 0.46 -1.85
CA THR A 88 4.33 -0.58 -0.87
C THR A 88 4.95 -0.32 0.50
N ILE A 89 4.39 -0.95 1.54
CA ILE A 89 5.06 -1.15 2.82
C ILE A 89 6.44 -1.80 2.62
N SER A 90 7.33 -1.63 3.60
CA SER A 90 8.63 -2.31 3.68
C SER A 90 8.50 -3.81 3.37
N LYS A 91 9.34 -4.29 2.44
CA LYS A 91 9.45 -5.72 2.11
C LYS A 91 9.91 -6.59 3.29
N GLU A 92 10.54 -5.99 4.30
CA GLU A 92 10.98 -6.69 5.52
C GLU A 92 9.82 -6.89 6.51
N LEU A 93 8.73 -6.12 6.36
CA LEU A 93 7.53 -6.23 7.20
C LEU A 93 6.43 -7.08 6.57
N SER A 94 6.37 -7.14 5.23
CA SER A 94 5.31 -7.83 4.51
C SER A 94 5.74 -8.26 3.11
N GLY A 95 5.19 -9.39 2.64
CA GLY A 95 5.35 -9.84 1.26
C GLY A 95 4.52 -9.06 0.24
N THR A 96 3.78 -8.01 0.63
CA THR A 96 3.03 -7.13 -0.29
C THR A 96 3.91 -6.60 -1.42
N TYR A 97 5.16 -6.22 -1.14
CA TYR A 97 6.12 -5.79 -2.17
C TYR A 97 6.32 -6.88 -3.24
N GLN A 98 6.60 -8.11 -2.82
CA GLN A 98 6.84 -9.21 -3.74
C GLN A 98 5.56 -9.56 -4.52
N GLY A 99 4.40 -9.55 -3.87
CA GLY A 99 3.12 -9.78 -4.54
C GLY A 99 2.81 -8.71 -5.60
N ALA A 100 3.11 -7.45 -5.31
CA ALA A 100 2.95 -6.34 -6.24
C ALA A 100 3.88 -6.43 -7.46
N VAL A 101 5.12 -6.89 -7.25
CA VAL A 101 6.08 -7.15 -8.34
C VAL A 101 5.58 -8.29 -9.24
N LEU A 102 5.19 -9.42 -8.64
CA LEU A 102 4.69 -10.58 -9.39
C LEU A 102 3.42 -10.23 -10.20
N ALA A 103 2.47 -9.49 -9.61
CA ALA A 103 1.31 -9.00 -10.35
C ALA A 103 1.72 -8.10 -11.54
N GLY A 104 2.78 -7.29 -11.37
CA GLY A 104 3.33 -6.44 -12.43
C GLY A 104 4.00 -7.24 -13.56
N GLU A 105 4.59 -8.39 -13.26
CA GLU A 105 5.14 -9.31 -14.25
C GLU A 105 4.05 -10.09 -15.01
N MET A 106 2.87 -10.26 -14.40
CA MET A 106 1.74 -10.98 -15.00
C MET A 106 0.89 -10.14 -15.95
N ILE A 107 0.86 -8.81 -15.76
CA ILE A 107 0.03 -7.92 -16.57
C ILE A 107 0.73 -7.51 -17.87
N GLU A 108 -0.02 -7.51 -18.98
CA GLU A 108 0.47 -7.06 -20.29
C GLU A 108 -0.08 -5.68 -20.66
N GLY A 109 0.71 -4.90 -21.41
CA GLY A 109 0.26 -3.62 -22.01
C GLY A 109 0.27 -2.41 -21.08
N VAL A 110 0.79 -2.56 -19.86
CA VAL A 110 1.02 -1.46 -18.91
C VAL A 110 2.37 -1.68 -18.23
N ASN A 111 3.15 -0.62 -18.03
CA ASN A 111 4.41 -0.73 -17.30
C ASN A 111 4.14 -0.58 -15.80
N VAL A 112 4.62 -1.51 -14.98
CA VAL A 112 4.47 -1.42 -13.51
C VAL A 112 5.83 -1.23 -12.86
N ARG A 113 5.96 -0.17 -12.05
CA ARG A 113 7.15 0.07 -11.23
C ARG A 113 6.77 0.08 -9.75
N VAL A 114 7.23 -0.94 -9.04
CA VAL A 114 6.99 -1.10 -7.60
C VAL A 114 8.15 -0.52 -6.81
N VAL A 115 7.85 0.34 -5.84
CA VAL A 115 8.81 0.96 -4.92
C VAL A 115 8.58 0.40 -3.52
N ASN A 116 9.61 -0.29 -3.01
CA ASN A 116 9.69 -0.69 -1.62
C ASN A 116 10.00 0.52 -0.75
N SER A 117 9.06 0.98 0.07
CA SER A 117 9.26 2.19 0.89
C SER A 117 10.33 2.06 1.98
N ASN A 118 10.72 0.83 2.38
CA ASN A 118 11.46 0.55 3.63
C ASN A 118 10.83 1.25 4.87
N SER A 119 9.54 1.54 4.82
CA SER A 119 8.80 2.21 5.88
C SER A 119 7.38 1.63 5.97
N VAL A 120 6.57 2.22 6.83
CA VAL A 120 5.15 1.90 7.05
C VAL A 120 4.46 3.19 7.50
N SER A 121 3.12 3.21 7.50
CA SER A 121 2.34 4.36 7.94
C SER A 121 2.72 5.63 7.14
N TYR A 122 2.72 6.79 7.78
CA TYR A 122 2.89 8.07 7.11
C TYR A 122 4.27 8.27 6.45
N GLY A 123 5.28 7.49 6.82
CA GLY A 123 6.55 7.46 6.08
C GLY A 123 6.38 6.91 4.66
N GLN A 124 5.58 5.85 4.50
CA GLN A 124 5.18 5.32 3.20
C GLN A 124 4.26 6.31 2.46
N LEU A 125 3.27 6.91 3.14
CA LEU A 125 2.36 7.89 2.54
C LEU A 125 3.12 9.10 1.99
N PHE A 126 4.13 9.58 2.71
CA PHE A 126 4.96 10.70 2.28
C PHE A 126 5.63 10.44 0.92
N LEU A 127 6.11 9.22 0.68
CA LEU A 127 6.67 8.84 -0.63
C LEU A 127 5.62 8.88 -1.73
N ALA A 128 4.39 8.43 -1.46
CA ALA A 128 3.28 8.52 -2.41
C ALA A 128 2.92 9.98 -2.74
N ILE A 129 2.93 10.87 -1.75
CA ILE A 129 2.72 12.32 -1.97
C ILE A 129 3.84 12.90 -2.83
N LYS A 130 5.11 12.54 -2.56
CA LYS A 130 6.24 12.98 -3.40
C LYS A 130 6.18 12.43 -4.81
N ALA A 131 5.71 11.19 -4.99
CA ALA A 131 5.47 10.64 -6.31
C ALA A 131 4.45 11.49 -7.09
N ILE A 132 3.33 11.88 -6.47
CA ILE A 132 2.32 12.74 -7.09
C ILE A 132 2.92 14.08 -7.53
N GLU A 133 3.76 14.70 -6.68
CA GLU A 133 4.44 15.95 -7.04
C GLU A 133 5.28 15.81 -8.31
N TYR A 134 6.06 14.73 -8.43
CA TYR A 134 6.91 14.46 -9.60
C TYR A 134 6.10 14.06 -10.85
N ILE A 135 5.04 13.26 -10.69
CA ILE A 135 4.11 12.93 -11.78
C ILE A 135 3.48 14.20 -12.34
N LYS A 136 3.03 15.12 -11.49
CA LYS A 136 2.45 16.41 -11.92
C LYS A 136 3.47 17.34 -12.59
N GLN A 137 4.76 17.16 -12.34
CA GLN A 137 5.84 17.88 -13.03
C GLN A 137 6.10 17.32 -14.44
N GLY A 138 5.50 16.18 -14.80
CA GLY A 138 5.68 15.55 -16.10
C GLY A 138 6.89 14.62 -16.17
N ASP A 139 7.46 14.22 -15.03
CA ASP A 139 8.49 13.19 -14.98
C ASP A 139 7.92 11.83 -15.45
N ASP A 140 8.75 11.03 -16.11
CA ASP A 140 8.42 9.65 -16.47
C ASP A 140 8.47 8.68 -15.26
N LEU A 141 7.93 7.48 -15.43
CA LEU A 141 7.76 6.47 -14.37
C LEU A 141 9.06 6.16 -13.62
N GLU A 142 10.15 5.88 -14.34
CA GLU A 142 11.44 5.52 -13.73
C GLU A 142 12.10 6.72 -13.03
N THR A 143 11.94 7.92 -13.60
CA THR A 143 12.42 9.16 -12.96
C THR A 143 11.68 9.42 -11.65
N VAL A 144 10.35 9.28 -11.63
CA VAL A 144 9.54 9.41 -10.42
C VAL A 144 9.98 8.39 -9.37
N ALA A 145 10.07 7.11 -9.74
CA ALA A 145 10.48 6.03 -8.85
C ALA A 145 11.87 6.28 -8.25
N THR A 146 12.85 6.64 -9.08
CA THR A 146 14.22 6.93 -8.63
C THR A 146 14.27 8.12 -7.67
N LYS A 147 13.51 9.19 -7.95
CA LYS A 147 13.44 10.37 -7.09
C LYS A 147 12.89 10.02 -5.71
N ILE A 148 11.79 9.24 -5.63
CA ILE A 148 11.24 8.84 -4.33
C ILE A 148 12.11 7.82 -3.61
N GLU A 149 12.78 6.90 -4.32
CA GLU A 149 13.74 5.97 -3.74
C GLU A 149 14.93 6.71 -3.09
N SER A 150 15.37 7.83 -3.67
CA SER A 150 16.44 8.66 -3.08
C SER A 150 16.05 9.33 -1.75
N ILE A 151 14.76 9.44 -1.46
CA ILE A 151 14.22 10.04 -0.23
C ILE A 151 14.21 9.01 0.90
N ILE A 152 14.02 7.72 0.59
CA ILE A 152 13.86 6.62 1.56
C ILE A 152 14.90 6.65 2.70
N PRO A 153 16.21 6.82 2.46
CA PRO A 153 17.21 6.80 3.53
C PRO A 153 17.07 7.93 4.56
N ARG A 154 16.23 8.92 4.29
CA ARG A 154 15.97 10.09 5.16
C ARG A 154 14.66 9.95 5.93
N ILE A 155 13.89 8.90 5.68
CA ILE A 155 12.64 8.61 6.38
C ILE A 155 12.96 7.77 7.62
N ASN A 156 12.50 8.22 8.78
CA ASN A 156 12.61 7.49 10.04
C ASN A 156 11.24 7.41 10.69
N THR A 157 10.86 6.21 11.13
CA THR A 157 9.63 5.95 11.88
C THR A 157 10.01 5.47 13.27
N LEU A 158 9.57 6.20 14.29
CA LEU A 158 9.72 5.80 15.68
C LEU A 158 8.35 5.38 16.21
N VAL A 159 8.30 4.22 16.86
CA VAL A 159 7.06 3.66 17.40
C VAL A 159 7.21 3.52 18.91
N TYR A 160 6.19 3.95 19.65
CA TYR A 160 6.04 3.71 21.07
C TYR A 160 4.77 2.89 21.28
N VAL A 161 4.88 1.82 22.07
CA VAL A 161 3.79 0.91 22.39
C VAL A 161 3.75 0.66 23.89
N ASP A 162 2.55 0.46 24.44
CA ASP A 162 2.37 0.11 25.85
C ASP A 162 2.98 -1.27 26.18
N THR A 163 3.01 -2.18 25.19
CA THR A 163 3.58 -3.52 25.33
C THR A 163 4.15 -4.04 24.02
N LEU A 164 5.20 -4.87 24.11
CA LEU A 164 5.81 -5.56 22.97
C LEU A 164 5.11 -6.87 22.59
N LYS A 165 4.03 -7.25 23.28
CA LYS A 165 3.33 -8.54 23.08
C LYS A 165 2.92 -8.82 21.62
N TYR A 166 2.67 -7.78 20.83
CA TYR A 166 2.13 -7.85 19.48
C TYR A 166 3.15 -7.48 18.38
N LEU A 167 4.44 -7.38 18.71
CA LEU A 167 5.54 -7.11 17.77
C LEU A 167 6.38 -8.36 17.48
#